data_AF-X1AWQ4-F1
#
_entry.id   AF-X1AWQ4-F1
#
_cell.length_a   1.000
_cell.length_b   1.000
_cell.length_c   1.000
_cell.angle_alpha   90.00
_cell.angle_beta   90.00
_cell.angle_gamma   90.00
#
_symmetry.space_group_name_H-M   'P 1'
#
loop_
_entity.id
_entity.type
_entity.pdbx_description
1 polymer ?
#
loop_
_entity_poly.entity_id
_entity_poly.type
_entity_poly.pdbx_seq_one_letter_code
_entity_poly.pdbx_strand_id
1 'polypeptide(L)'
;EFEQTIYGLDRYKDGNPYYTYWMDYNAGDKYYYDTDDMEGRLRVRPFGPRGTVWKYDNTRRFSAFVQDSIVKGKLAVNVGLRLDYGYQYEPEQTRPDMIDLYNIGPEFLNPDLAATPTLLLHALNDQYHNDPEIEFNQTSAFDAVTTPYKKIVEFTTLSPRIGLVYDLFGDGKTALKASFSRYYEPIWSAKYNAANIISGGAMNWYWYDLNEDGFMDLPIPDGEHGSPADLSLTDIDGDQYRLTQYDVQDPDWQYYVDDLKAPYMHEFVLGVDHELAKDFRLGFQLIYKVNKNIV
;
A
#
# COMPACT_ATOMS: atom_id res chain seq x y z
N GLU A 1 12.96 -25.78 0.23
CA GLU A 1 12.73 -24.78 1.28
C GLU A 1 11.24 -24.41 1.29
N PHE A 2 10.68 -24.20 2.48
CA PHE A 2 9.32 -23.69 2.65
C PHE A 2 9.39 -22.45 3.55
N GLU A 3 8.65 -21.42 3.19
CA GLU A 3 8.50 -20.20 3.98
C GLU A 3 7.01 -19.84 4.06
N GLN A 4 6.59 -19.46 5.25
CA GLN A 4 5.27 -18.86 5.48
C GLN A 4 5.45 -17.65 6.38
N THR A 5 4.85 -16.54 5.97
CA THR A 5 4.82 -15.32 6.75
C THR A 5 3.37 -14.92 7.00
N ILE A 6 3.09 -14.56 8.25
CA ILE A 6 1.83 -13.94 8.65
C ILE A 6 2.15 -12.51 9.04
N TYR A 7 1.48 -11.55 8.41
CA TYR A 7 1.59 -10.14 8.77
C TYR A 7 0.22 -9.65 9.20
N GLY A 8 0.14 -9.23 10.45
CA GLY A 8 -1.01 -8.54 11.01
C GLY A 8 -0.65 -7.09 11.27
N LEU A 9 -1.56 -6.16 10.94
CA LEU A 9 -1.44 -4.76 11.30
C LEU A 9 -2.61 -4.38 12.21
N ASP A 10 -2.32 -3.93 13.42
CA ASP A 10 -3.25 -3.20 14.26
C ASP A 10 -3.07 -1.68 14.07
N ARG A 11 -4.17 -0.94 14.12
CA ARG A 11 -4.12 0.52 14.14
C ARG A 11 -5.21 1.03 15.06
N TYR A 12 -4.81 1.90 15.97
CA TYR A 12 -5.68 2.42 17.01
C TYR A 12 -5.36 3.89 17.27
N LYS A 13 -6.40 4.67 17.59
CA LYS A 13 -6.33 6.05 18.07
C LYS A 13 -7.56 6.25 18.95
N ASP A 14 -7.35 6.56 20.24
CA ASP A 14 -8.35 6.51 21.33
C ASP A 14 -9.69 7.21 21.02
N GLY A 15 -10.58 6.56 20.25
CA GLY A 15 -11.90 7.07 19.87
C GLY A 15 -11.90 8.31 18.97
N ASN A 16 -10.76 8.78 18.47
CA ASN A 16 -10.66 10.00 17.67
C ASN A 16 -10.29 9.71 16.20
N PRO A 17 -11.25 9.72 15.26
CA PRO A 17 -10.99 9.47 13.86
C PRO A 17 -10.51 10.73 13.10
N TYR A 18 -10.57 11.91 13.70
CA TYR A 18 -10.34 13.19 13.03
C TYR A 18 -8.87 13.61 13.04
N TYR A 19 -8.47 14.30 11.97
CA TYR A 19 -7.20 14.99 11.88
C TYR A 19 -7.47 16.47 11.64
N THR A 20 -6.93 17.32 12.52
CA THR A 20 -7.09 18.77 12.44
C THR A 20 -6.00 19.38 11.59
N TYR A 21 -6.39 20.32 10.73
CA TYR A 21 -5.51 21.05 9.83
C TYR A 21 -5.76 22.55 9.98
N TRP A 22 -4.68 23.34 9.87
CA TRP A 22 -4.69 24.79 10.01
C TRP A 22 -3.87 25.38 8.88
N MET A 23 -4.31 26.47 8.27
CA MET A 23 -3.46 27.24 7.36
C MET A 23 -2.35 27.92 8.17
N ASP A 24 -2.72 28.57 9.29
CA ASP A 24 -1.80 29.10 10.29
C ASP A 24 -2.33 28.81 11.70
N TYR A 25 -1.69 27.85 12.36
CA TYR A 25 -2.04 27.45 13.73
C TYR A 25 -1.88 28.58 14.76
N ASN A 26 -0.87 29.45 14.60
CA ASN A 26 -0.62 30.52 15.57
C ASN A 26 -1.61 31.67 15.39
N ALA A 27 -2.06 31.91 14.16
CA ALA A 27 -3.10 32.89 13.86
C ALA A 27 -4.52 32.36 14.17
N GLY A 28 -4.68 31.06 14.38
CA GLY A 28 -5.98 30.42 14.55
C GLY A 28 -6.75 30.29 13.22
N ASP A 29 -6.03 30.27 12.10
CA ASP A 29 -6.63 30.15 10.77
C ASP A 29 -6.88 28.69 10.43
N LYS A 30 -8.17 28.32 10.49
CA LYS A 30 -8.69 26.96 10.29
C LYS A 30 -8.93 26.61 8.82
N TYR A 31 -8.93 27.59 7.93
CA TYR A 31 -9.24 27.41 6.52
C TYR A 31 -8.00 26.96 5.76
N TYR A 32 -7.63 25.69 5.99
CA TYR A 32 -6.38 25.07 5.54
C TYR A 32 -6.03 25.30 4.06
N TYR A 33 -7.02 25.46 3.18
CA TYR A 33 -6.79 25.67 1.76
C TYR A 33 -6.83 27.14 1.36
N ASP A 34 -7.85 27.88 1.79
CA ASP A 34 -8.02 29.28 1.44
C ASP A 34 -8.80 30.06 2.52
N THR A 35 -8.17 31.07 3.11
CA THR A 35 -8.79 31.93 4.12
C THR A 35 -9.85 32.86 3.54
N ASP A 36 -9.64 33.37 2.32
CA ASP A 36 -10.53 34.37 1.71
C ASP A 36 -11.85 33.71 1.25
N ASP A 37 -11.77 32.47 0.78
CA ASP A 37 -12.93 31.65 0.39
C ASP A 37 -13.47 30.78 1.54
N MET A 38 -12.89 30.89 2.75
CA MET A 38 -13.25 30.11 3.94
C MET A 38 -13.26 28.59 3.69
N GLU A 39 -12.26 28.12 2.94
CA GLU A 39 -12.11 26.71 2.55
C GLU A 39 -11.17 25.97 3.51
N GLY A 40 -11.76 25.10 4.33
CA GLY A 40 -11.06 24.23 5.27
C GLY A 40 -10.88 22.78 4.79
N ARG A 41 -10.23 21.99 5.64
CA ARG A 41 -10.04 20.54 5.42
C ARG A 41 -10.61 19.74 6.58
N LEU A 42 -11.55 18.85 6.27
CA LEU A 42 -11.98 17.79 7.18
C LEU A 42 -11.38 16.47 6.73
N ARG A 43 -10.51 15.87 7.55
CA ARG A 43 -9.97 14.54 7.31
C ARG A 43 -10.38 13.59 8.40
N VAL A 44 -10.95 12.46 7.99
CA VAL A 44 -11.40 11.42 8.89
C VAL A 44 -10.74 10.10 8.50
N ARG A 45 -10.30 9.31 9.48
CA ARG A 45 -9.82 7.96 9.26
C ARG A 45 -10.44 7.03 10.30
N PRO A 46 -11.10 5.94 9.90
CA PRO A 46 -11.61 4.98 10.84
C PRO A 46 -10.48 4.23 11.55
N PHE A 47 -10.68 3.92 12.83
CA PHE A 47 -9.78 3.14 13.66
C PHE A 47 -10.54 2.02 14.35
N GLY A 48 -9.97 0.82 14.33
CA GLY A 48 -10.48 -0.33 15.06
C GLY A 48 -10.51 -0.13 16.57
N PRO A 49 -11.31 -0.92 17.30
CA PRO A 49 -11.14 -1.08 18.74
C PRO A 49 -9.71 -1.52 19.10
N ARG A 50 -9.23 -1.09 20.27
CA ARG A 50 -7.90 -1.45 20.76
C ARG A 50 -7.73 -2.97 20.87
N GLY A 51 -6.60 -3.49 20.40
CA GLY A 51 -6.27 -4.93 20.49
C GLY A 51 -6.86 -5.78 19.36
N THR A 52 -7.52 -5.17 18.37
CA THR A 52 -7.99 -5.85 17.17
C THR A 52 -6.93 -5.76 16.08
N VAL A 53 -6.46 -6.90 15.58
CA VAL A 53 -5.67 -6.93 14.34
C VAL A 53 -6.58 -6.55 13.19
N TRP A 54 -6.24 -5.45 12.54
CA TRP A 54 -7.11 -4.77 11.60
C TRP A 54 -7.00 -5.32 10.19
N LYS A 55 -5.83 -5.82 9.81
CA LYS A 55 -5.66 -6.54 8.53
C LYS A 55 -4.58 -7.60 8.59
N TYR A 56 -4.74 -8.61 7.75
CA TYR A 56 -3.80 -9.71 7.53
C TYR A 56 -3.38 -9.79 6.07
N ASP A 57 -2.06 -9.81 5.85
CA ASP A 57 -1.43 -9.96 4.53
C ASP A 57 -0.40 -11.09 4.60
N ASN A 58 -0.73 -12.29 4.15
CA ASN A 58 0.11 -13.47 4.35
C ASN A 58 0.88 -13.85 3.10
N THR A 59 2.03 -14.51 3.25
CA THR A 59 2.77 -15.07 2.12
C THR A 59 3.11 -16.53 2.35
N ARG A 60 3.20 -17.28 1.26
CA ARG A 60 3.75 -18.64 1.23
C ARG A 60 4.70 -18.77 0.05
N ARG A 61 5.84 -19.43 0.27
CA ARG A 61 6.83 -19.72 -0.77
C ARG A 61 7.34 -21.15 -0.63
N PHE A 62 7.40 -21.85 -1.76
CA PHE A 62 8.02 -23.14 -1.93
C PHE A 62 9.19 -22.98 -2.90
N SER A 63 10.35 -23.51 -2.53
CA SER A 63 11.55 -23.39 -3.34
C SER A 63 12.32 -24.69 -3.43
N ALA A 64 12.87 -24.96 -4.60
CA ALA A 64 13.82 -26.02 -4.84
C ALA A 64 14.99 -25.46 -5.65
N PHE A 65 16.20 -25.93 -5.35
CA PHE A 65 17.38 -25.58 -6.13
C PHE A 65 18.25 -26.81 -6.35
N VAL A 66 18.97 -26.78 -7.47
CA VAL A 66 20.03 -27.72 -7.79
C VAL A 66 21.20 -26.92 -8.34
N GLN A 67 22.41 -27.33 -7.98
CA GLN A 67 23.63 -26.74 -8.51
C GLN A 67 24.66 -27.84 -8.69
N ASP A 68 25.43 -27.72 -9.77
CA ASP A 68 26.55 -28.61 -10.07
C ASP A 68 27.74 -27.81 -10.62
N SER A 69 28.92 -28.38 -10.52
CA SER A 69 30.18 -27.82 -11.01
C SER A 69 30.98 -28.89 -11.75
N ILE A 70 31.33 -28.60 -13.00
CA ILE A 70 32.08 -29.51 -13.86
C ILE A 70 33.40 -28.85 -14.21
N VAL A 71 34.49 -29.53 -13.95
CA VAL A 71 35.84 -29.11 -14.35
C VAL A 71 36.39 -30.09 -15.36
N LYS A 72 36.81 -29.59 -16.52
CA LYS A 72 37.46 -30.38 -17.57
C LYS A 72 38.61 -29.60 -18.21
N GLY A 73 39.83 -30.07 -17.96
CA GLY A 73 41.03 -29.40 -18.43
C GLY A 73 41.11 -27.98 -17.86
N LYS A 74 41.21 -26.99 -18.74
CA LYS A 74 41.34 -25.56 -18.37
C LYS A 74 40.00 -24.87 -18.08
N LEU A 75 38.87 -25.56 -18.20
CA LEU A 75 37.54 -24.96 -18.06
C LEU A 75 36.82 -25.54 -16.84
N ALA A 76 36.33 -24.64 -15.98
CA ALA A 76 35.34 -24.93 -14.97
C ALA A 76 34.01 -24.25 -15.32
N VAL A 77 32.92 -25.02 -15.25
CA VAL A 77 31.55 -24.57 -15.50
C VAL A 77 30.73 -24.82 -14.25
N ASN A 78 30.08 -23.79 -13.73
CA ASN A 78 29.14 -23.88 -12.63
C ASN A 78 27.74 -23.61 -13.18
N VAL A 79 26.81 -24.52 -12.94
CA VAL A 79 25.41 -24.36 -13.32
C VAL A 79 24.53 -24.51 -12.10
N GLY A 80 23.63 -23.56 -11.90
CA GLY A 80 22.65 -23.55 -10.84
C GLY A 80 21.28 -23.21 -11.41
N LEU A 81 20.26 -23.85 -10.87
CA LEU A 81 18.87 -23.56 -11.19
C LEU A 81 18.08 -23.53 -9.89
N ARG A 82 17.29 -22.48 -9.71
CA ARG A 82 16.34 -22.37 -8.59
C ARG A 82 14.94 -22.12 -9.14
N LEU A 83 13.98 -22.89 -8.67
CA LEU A 83 12.56 -22.73 -8.94
C LEU A 83 11.89 -22.27 -7.65
N ASP A 84 11.23 -21.12 -7.69
CA ASP A 84 10.42 -20.62 -6.59
C ASP A 84 8.96 -20.49 -7.06
N TYR A 85 8.05 -21.07 -6.30
CA TYR A 85 6.61 -20.83 -6.40
C TYR A 85 6.15 -20.11 -5.13
N GLY A 86 5.59 -18.92 -5.26
CA GLY A 86 5.13 -18.16 -4.11
C GLY A 86 3.89 -17.33 -4.42
N TYR A 87 3.13 -17.03 -3.39
CA TYR A 87 1.95 -16.18 -3.47
C TYR A 87 1.74 -15.36 -2.20
N GLN A 88 1.14 -14.18 -2.37
CA GLN A 88 0.52 -13.44 -1.26
C GLN A 88 -0.96 -13.76 -1.23
N TYR A 89 -1.52 -13.95 -0.03
CA TYR A 89 -2.94 -14.15 0.16
C TYR A 89 -3.46 -13.38 1.36
N GLU A 90 -4.71 -12.98 1.25
CA GLU A 90 -5.49 -12.38 2.32
C GLU A 90 -6.49 -13.46 2.77
N PRO A 91 -6.52 -13.83 4.07
CA PRO A 91 -7.58 -14.70 4.57
C PRO A 91 -8.93 -13.98 4.50
N GLU A 92 -10.03 -14.72 4.68
CA GLU A 92 -11.32 -14.09 4.90
C GLU A 92 -11.25 -13.18 6.13
N GLN A 93 -11.74 -11.95 5.97
CA GLN A 93 -11.62 -10.89 6.96
C GLN A 93 -12.87 -10.02 6.93
N THR A 94 -13.24 -9.50 8.09
CA THR A 94 -14.41 -8.64 8.25
C THR A 94 -14.01 -7.39 9.01
N ARG A 95 -14.38 -6.23 8.46
CA ARG A 95 -14.49 -4.98 9.20
C ARG A 95 -15.95 -4.84 9.66
N PRO A 96 -16.22 -4.60 10.97
CA PRO A 96 -17.57 -4.31 11.43
C PRO A 96 -18.00 -2.90 10.99
N ASP A 97 -19.24 -2.54 11.24
CA ASP A 97 -19.64 -1.14 11.14
C ASP A 97 -18.85 -0.30 12.14
N MET A 98 -18.34 0.83 11.68
CA MET A 98 -17.41 1.68 12.41
C MET A 98 -17.99 3.05 12.73
N ILE A 99 -19.13 3.44 12.14
CA ILE A 99 -19.63 4.83 12.22
C ILE A 99 -19.94 5.22 13.68
N ASP A 100 -20.49 4.28 14.44
CA ASP A 100 -20.93 4.44 15.83
C ASP A 100 -19.84 4.14 16.88
N LEU A 101 -18.59 3.89 16.45
CA LEU A 101 -17.50 3.60 17.39
C LEU A 101 -16.89 4.86 18.02
N TYR A 102 -17.28 6.04 17.56
CA TYR A 102 -16.76 7.33 18.01
C TYR A 102 -17.83 8.07 18.80
N ASN A 103 -17.39 8.92 19.72
CA ASN A 103 -18.27 9.74 20.56
C ASN A 103 -17.82 11.21 20.62
N ILE A 104 -17.04 11.62 19.63
CA ILE A 104 -16.50 12.97 19.50
C ILE A 104 -16.72 13.48 18.08
N GLY A 105 -16.66 14.80 17.92
CA GLY A 105 -16.68 15.49 16.62
C GLY A 105 -15.30 16.01 16.22
N PRO A 106 -15.17 16.60 15.02
CA PRO A 106 -13.98 17.33 14.64
C PRO A 106 -13.75 18.56 15.54
N GLU A 107 -12.52 19.06 15.58
CA GLU A 107 -12.11 20.21 16.41
C GLU A 107 -12.98 21.45 16.18
N PHE A 108 -13.38 21.70 14.93
CA PHE A 108 -14.13 22.89 14.52
C PHE A 108 -15.63 22.62 14.40
N LEU A 109 -16.16 21.56 15.00
CA LEU A 109 -17.61 21.28 14.96
C LEU A 109 -18.40 22.43 15.58
N ASN A 110 -19.56 22.77 14.99
CA ASN A 110 -20.48 23.74 15.57
C ASN A 110 -20.86 23.35 17.02
N PRO A 111 -20.70 24.25 18.00
CA PRO A 111 -21.11 24.03 19.38
C PRO A 111 -22.57 23.57 19.56
N ASP A 112 -23.48 23.93 18.67
CA ASP A 112 -24.88 23.50 18.71
C ASP A 112 -25.04 21.99 18.44
N LEU A 113 -24.07 21.38 17.76
CA LEU A 113 -23.99 19.93 17.53
C LEU A 113 -23.28 19.17 18.67
N ALA A 114 -22.86 19.84 19.74
CA ALA A 114 -22.08 19.21 20.83
C ALA A 114 -22.83 18.08 21.56
N ALA A 115 -24.17 18.09 21.56
CA ALA A 115 -24.98 17.03 22.14
C ALA A 115 -25.05 15.76 21.25
N THR A 116 -24.76 15.91 19.96
CA THR A 116 -24.76 14.86 18.94
C THR A 116 -23.49 14.96 18.09
N PRO A 117 -22.29 14.80 18.70
CA PRO A 117 -21.03 15.19 18.09
C PRO A 117 -20.62 14.34 16.87
N THR A 118 -21.30 13.22 16.64
CA THR A 118 -21.10 12.35 15.47
C THR A 118 -22.03 12.68 14.30
N LEU A 119 -23.03 13.55 14.48
CA LEU A 119 -24.08 13.78 13.48
C LEU A 119 -23.52 14.22 12.13
N LEU A 120 -22.50 15.09 12.14
CA LEU A 120 -21.78 15.49 10.92
C LEU A 120 -21.13 14.28 10.22
N LEU A 121 -20.52 13.35 10.96
CA LEU A 121 -19.93 12.16 10.37
C LEU A 121 -20.98 11.23 9.73
N HIS A 122 -22.16 11.11 10.35
CA HIS A 122 -23.28 10.38 9.75
C HIS A 122 -23.77 11.07 8.48
N ALA A 123 -23.91 12.40 8.48
CA ALA A 123 -24.30 13.18 7.32
C ALA A 123 -23.32 12.96 6.15
N LEU A 124 -22.01 13.06 6.41
CA LEU A 124 -20.99 12.85 5.37
C LEU A 124 -20.93 11.40 4.86
N ASN A 125 -21.23 10.41 5.71
CA ASN A 125 -21.31 9.01 5.30
C ASN A 125 -22.56 8.75 4.44
N ASP A 126 -23.70 9.36 4.79
CA ASP A 126 -24.92 9.30 3.98
C ASP A 126 -24.73 10.01 2.63
N GLN A 127 -24.09 11.18 2.61
CA GLN A 127 -23.68 11.85 1.37
C GLN A 127 -22.81 10.92 0.51
N TYR A 128 -21.80 10.26 1.09
CA TYR A 128 -20.97 9.28 0.37
C TYR A 128 -21.81 8.13 -0.21
N HIS A 129 -22.75 7.59 0.55
CA HIS A 129 -23.60 6.48 0.06
C HIS A 129 -24.50 6.87 -1.11
N ASN A 130 -24.76 8.16 -1.30
CA ASN A 130 -25.69 8.67 -2.30
C ASN A 130 -25.03 9.58 -3.35
N ASP A 131 -23.71 9.74 -3.31
CA ASP A 131 -22.96 10.53 -4.28
C ASP A 131 -22.82 9.75 -5.61
N PRO A 132 -23.40 10.23 -6.72
CA PRO A 132 -23.32 9.57 -8.02
C PRO A 132 -21.93 9.66 -8.68
N GLU A 133 -21.03 10.51 -8.17
CA GLU A 133 -19.64 10.59 -8.65
C GLU A 133 -18.76 9.45 -8.12
N ILE A 134 -19.23 8.69 -7.13
CA ILE A 134 -18.51 7.53 -6.61
C ILE A 134 -18.72 6.33 -7.55
N GLU A 135 -17.65 5.95 -8.23
CA GLU A 135 -17.67 4.93 -9.30
C GLU A 135 -17.80 3.48 -8.80
N PHE A 136 -17.69 3.25 -7.49
CA PHE A 136 -17.67 1.92 -6.89
C PHE A 136 -18.99 1.60 -6.18
N ASN A 137 -19.08 0.46 -5.51
CA ASN A 137 -20.26 -0.04 -4.80
C ASN A 137 -20.79 0.85 -3.64
N GLN A 138 -20.38 2.12 -3.56
CA GLN A 138 -20.73 3.08 -2.52
C GLN A 138 -20.53 2.54 -1.10
N THR A 139 -19.64 1.57 -0.90
CA THR A 139 -19.19 1.17 0.44
C THR A 139 -18.11 2.14 0.90
N SER A 140 -18.30 2.77 2.06
CA SER A 140 -17.38 3.73 2.65
C SER A 140 -16.36 3.04 3.55
N ALA A 141 -15.37 3.80 4.03
CA ALA A 141 -14.38 3.30 4.99
C ALA A 141 -14.99 2.97 6.37
N PHE A 142 -16.19 3.45 6.67
CA PHE A 142 -16.89 3.20 7.94
C PHE A 142 -17.80 1.99 7.90
N ASP A 143 -18.23 1.55 6.72
CA ASP A 143 -19.21 0.49 6.62
C ASP A 143 -18.62 -0.88 6.96
N ALA A 144 -19.50 -1.77 7.40
CA ALA A 144 -19.17 -3.18 7.52
C ALA A 144 -18.83 -3.77 6.14
N VAL A 145 -17.71 -4.49 6.05
CA VAL A 145 -17.33 -5.21 4.83
C VAL A 145 -16.68 -6.54 5.17
N THR A 146 -17.02 -7.57 4.42
CA THR A 146 -16.36 -8.89 4.51
C THR A 146 -15.71 -9.19 3.18
N THR A 147 -14.39 -9.41 3.19
CA THR A 147 -13.67 -9.88 2.01
C THR A 147 -13.45 -11.38 2.12
N PRO A 148 -13.75 -12.18 1.08
CA PRO A 148 -13.44 -13.60 1.09
C PRO A 148 -11.92 -13.82 1.05
N TYR A 149 -11.49 -15.08 1.17
CA TYR A 149 -10.10 -15.45 0.88
C TYR A 149 -9.71 -15.00 -0.54
N LYS A 150 -8.59 -14.29 -0.66
CA LYS A 150 -8.06 -13.81 -1.94
C LYS A 150 -6.60 -14.21 -2.09
N LYS A 151 -6.23 -14.68 -3.28
CA LYS A 151 -4.83 -14.78 -3.70
C LYS A 151 -4.48 -13.54 -4.50
N ILE A 152 -3.68 -12.65 -3.92
CA ILE A 152 -3.46 -11.29 -4.44
C ILE A 152 -2.45 -11.29 -5.58
N VAL A 153 -1.34 -12.00 -5.40
CA VAL A 153 -0.34 -12.23 -6.44
C VAL A 153 0.20 -13.63 -6.33
N GLU A 154 0.61 -14.19 -7.46
CA GLU A 154 1.15 -15.54 -7.55
C GLU A 154 2.24 -15.58 -8.63
N PHE A 155 3.43 -16.05 -8.26
CA PHE A 155 4.55 -16.15 -9.18
C PHE A 155 5.18 -17.53 -9.13
N THR A 156 5.43 -18.07 -10.32
CA THR A 156 6.39 -19.16 -10.53
C THR A 156 7.60 -18.58 -11.24
N THR A 157 8.77 -18.69 -10.63
CA THR A 157 9.99 -18.04 -11.12
C THR A 157 11.12 -19.05 -11.27
N LEU A 158 11.90 -18.90 -12.34
CA LEU A 158 13.03 -19.76 -12.65
C LEU A 158 14.31 -18.93 -12.72
N SER A 159 15.19 -19.12 -11.73
CA SER A 159 16.43 -18.36 -11.56
C SER A 159 17.64 -19.19 -11.99
N PRO A 160 18.04 -19.15 -13.29
CA PRO A 160 19.28 -19.75 -13.74
C PRO A 160 20.50 -18.95 -13.23
N ARG A 161 21.57 -19.68 -12.93
CA ARG A 161 22.90 -19.14 -12.61
C ARG A 161 23.94 -19.95 -13.36
N ILE A 162 24.76 -19.29 -14.16
CA ILE A 162 25.79 -19.93 -14.98
C ILE A 162 27.09 -19.17 -14.73
N GLY A 163 28.15 -19.88 -14.40
CA GLY A 163 29.49 -19.34 -14.22
C GLY A 163 30.51 -20.14 -15.01
N LEU A 164 31.45 -19.44 -15.63
CA LEU A 164 32.56 -20.00 -16.39
C LEU A 164 33.86 -19.44 -15.82
N VAL A 165 34.83 -20.34 -15.61
CA VAL A 165 36.21 -19.97 -15.29
C VAL A 165 37.12 -20.71 -16.24
N TYR A 166 37.94 -19.97 -16.98
CA TYR A 166 38.89 -20.52 -17.93
C TYR A 166 40.31 -20.13 -17.53
N ASP A 167 41.17 -21.13 -17.33
CA ASP A 167 42.60 -20.94 -17.16
C ASP A 167 43.24 -20.67 -18.54
N LEU A 168 43.67 -19.43 -18.75
CA LEU A 168 44.12 -18.94 -20.05
C LEU A 168 45.38 -19.68 -20.53
N PHE A 169 46.31 -19.99 -19.62
CA PHE A 169 47.59 -20.60 -19.97
C PHE A 169 47.69 -22.06 -19.55
N GLY A 170 46.86 -22.53 -18.63
CA GLY A 170 46.90 -23.91 -18.10
C GLY A 170 47.85 -24.08 -16.92
N ASP A 171 48.37 -22.98 -16.39
CA ASP A 171 49.29 -22.93 -15.25
C ASP A 171 48.60 -22.49 -13.94
N GLY A 172 47.29 -22.26 -13.98
CA GLY A 172 46.48 -21.80 -12.86
C GLY A 172 46.69 -20.32 -12.49
N LYS A 173 47.52 -19.57 -13.22
CA LYS A 173 47.91 -18.20 -12.84
C LYS A 173 47.04 -17.13 -13.44
N THR A 174 46.37 -17.40 -14.57
CA THR A 174 45.53 -16.43 -15.26
C THR A 174 44.15 -17.00 -15.52
N ALA A 175 43.13 -16.48 -14.83
CA ALA A 175 41.76 -16.96 -14.93
C ALA A 175 40.86 -15.90 -15.57
N LEU A 176 40.24 -16.24 -16.70
CA LEU A 176 39.12 -15.48 -17.25
C LEU A 176 37.82 -15.99 -16.63
N LYS A 177 36.97 -15.07 -16.19
CA LYS A 177 35.73 -15.37 -15.47
C LYS A 177 34.56 -14.69 -16.17
N ALA A 178 33.47 -15.43 -16.34
CA ALA A 178 32.21 -14.87 -16.80
C ALA A 178 31.06 -15.52 -16.03
N SER A 179 30.04 -14.75 -15.65
CA SER A 179 28.82 -15.32 -15.11
C SER A 179 27.58 -14.54 -15.52
N PHE A 180 26.48 -15.28 -15.59
CA PHE A 180 25.14 -14.77 -15.77
C PHE A 180 24.25 -15.30 -14.65
N SER A 181 23.43 -14.45 -14.06
CA SER A 181 22.42 -14.84 -13.08
C SER A 181 21.15 -14.06 -13.27
N ARG A 182 19.99 -14.70 -13.05
CA ARG A 182 18.70 -14.01 -12.87
C ARG A 182 18.29 -14.08 -11.41
N TYR A 183 17.89 -12.94 -10.86
CA TYR A 183 17.36 -12.81 -9.50
C TYR A 183 15.95 -12.26 -9.57
N TYR A 184 14.97 -13.03 -9.12
CA TYR A 184 13.62 -12.52 -8.92
C TYR A 184 13.51 -11.86 -7.56
N GLU A 185 12.70 -10.82 -7.48
CA GLU A 185 12.35 -10.22 -6.21
C GLU A 185 11.40 -11.15 -5.45
N PRO A 186 11.67 -11.48 -4.18
CA PRO A 186 10.79 -12.34 -3.41
C PRO A 186 9.46 -11.64 -3.11
N ILE A 187 8.40 -12.43 -2.96
CA ILE A 187 7.16 -11.95 -2.35
C ILE A 187 7.38 -11.94 -0.84
N TRP A 188 7.48 -10.75 -0.24
CA TRP A 188 7.49 -10.58 1.21
C TRP A 188 6.16 -10.00 1.70
N SER A 189 5.90 -10.18 3.00
CA SER A 189 4.71 -9.62 3.63
C SER A 189 4.67 -8.11 3.52
N ALA A 190 3.49 -7.56 3.25
CA ALA A 190 3.22 -6.14 3.00
C ALA A 190 3.65 -5.58 1.62
N LYS A 191 4.27 -6.36 0.72
CA LYS A 191 4.60 -5.84 -0.63
C LYS A 191 3.36 -5.53 -1.46
N TYR A 192 2.41 -6.46 -1.49
CA TYR A 192 1.21 -6.35 -2.30
C TYR A 192 -0.05 -6.06 -1.47
N ASN A 193 0.08 -5.27 -0.39
CA ASN A 193 -1.01 -5.03 0.56
C ASN A 193 -1.96 -3.90 0.16
N ALA A 194 -1.74 -3.25 -0.99
CA ALA A 194 -2.61 -2.19 -1.50
C ALA A 194 -3.98 -2.73 -1.94
N ALA A 195 -4.07 -4.04 -2.21
CA ALA A 195 -5.33 -4.73 -2.48
C ALA A 195 -6.18 -4.96 -1.22
N ASN A 196 -5.59 -4.82 -0.02
CA ASN A 196 -6.28 -5.10 1.23
C ASN A 196 -7.09 -3.88 1.69
N ILE A 197 -8.41 -3.97 1.55
CA ILE A 197 -9.35 -2.89 1.85
C ILE A 197 -9.83 -2.87 3.31
N ILE A 198 -9.54 -3.90 4.12
CA ILE A 198 -10.14 -4.05 5.45
C ILE A 198 -9.77 -2.88 6.36
N SER A 199 -8.56 -2.35 6.24
CA SER A 199 -8.04 -1.32 7.14
C SER A 199 -8.54 0.11 6.85
N GLY A 200 -9.73 0.28 6.26
CA GLY A 200 -10.48 1.55 6.18
C GLY A 200 -9.65 2.79 5.83
N GLY A 201 -9.76 3.24 4.57
CA GLY A 201 -9.03 4.39 4.06
C GLY A 201 -9.27 5.68 4.82
N ALA A 202 -8.33 6.63 4.70
CA ALA A 202 -8.61 7.98 5.15
C ALA A 202 -9.49 8.67 4.11
N MET A 203 -10.55 9.32 4.58
CA MET A 203 -11.44 10.14 3.76
C MET A 203 -11.11 11.61 3.99
N ASN A 204 -11.19 12.42 2.94
CA ASN A 204 -10.96 13.87 3.01
C ASN A 204 -12.07 14.62 2.32
N TRP A 205 -12.53 15.67 3.00
CA TRP A 205 -13.44 16.65 2.47
C TRP A 205 -12.79 18.02 2.46
N TYR A 206 -13.09 18.78 1.42
CA TYR A 206 -13.10 20.24 1.55
C TYR A 206 -14.36 20.63 2.29
N TRP A 207 -14.22 21.56 3.22
CA TRP A 207 -15.31 22.13 3.99
C TRP A 207 -15.37 23.61 3.66
N TYR A 208 -16.54 24.07 3.22
CA TYR A 208 -16.83 25.45 2.88
C TYR A 208 -17.78 26.02 3.93
N ASP A 209 -17.27 26.96 4.70
CA ASP A 209 -18.03 27.69 5.72
C ASP A 209 -18.93 28.73 5.04
N LEU A 210 -20.20 28.39 4.85
CA LEU A 210 -21.12 29.22 4.07
C LEU A 210 -21.77 30.33 4.90
N ASN A 211 -21.82 30.15 6.22
CA ASN A 211 -22.46 31.09 7.14
C ASN A 211 -21.47 32.02 7.86
N GLU A 212 -20.17 31.84 7.60
CA GLU A 212 -19.04 32.64 8.12
C GLU A 212 -18.92 32.61 9.66
N ASP A 213 -19.44 31.57 10.31
CA ASP A 213 -19.44 31.45 11.77
C ASP A 213 -18.17 30.79 12.32
N GLY A 214 -17.37 30.19 11.43
CA GLY A 214 -16.12 29.54 11.74
C GLY A 214 -16.26 28.09 12.20
N PHE A 215 -17.42 27.46 12.08
CA PHE A 215 -17.64 26.11 12.56
C PHE A 215 -18.22 25.21 11.49
N MET A 216 -17.83 23.94 11.53
CA MET A 216 -18.37 22.90 10.68
C MET A 216 -19.80 22.57 11.11
N ASP A 217 -20.75 22.92 10.25
CA ASP A 217 -22.18 22.61 10.34
C ASP A 217 -22.56 21.37 9.55
N LEU A 218 -23.82 20.95 9.68
CA LEU A 218 -24.36 19.91 8.81
C LEU A 218 -24.36 20.38 7.34
N PRO A 219 -24.28 19.45 6.36
CA PRO A 219 -24.36 19.82 4.97
C PRO A 219 -25.67 20.52 4.62
N ILE A 220 -25.61 21.53 3.75
CA ILE A 220 -26.81 22.13 3.16
C ILE A 220 -27.59 21.12 2.29
N PRO A 221 -28.93 21.26 2.18
CA PRO A 221 -29.68 20.54 1.16
C PRO A 221 -29.32 21.05 -0.25
N ASP A 222 -29.31 20.16 -1.24
CA ASP A 222 -29.02 20.45 -2.65
C ASP A 222 -27.68 21.20 -2.88
N GLY A 223 -26.66 20.89 -2.08
CA GLY A 223 -25.32 21.45 -2.18
C GLY A 223 -24.64 21.13 -3.51
N GLU A 224 -23.78 22.02 -3.98
CA GLU A 224 -23.12 21.92 -5.30
C GLU A 224 -22.31 20.62 -5.45
N HIS A 225 -21.75 20.12 -4.36
CA HIS A 225 -20.91 18.92 -4.31
C HIS A 225 -21.63 17.70 -3.70
N GLY A 226 -22.96 17.73 -3.74
CA GLY A 226 -23.82 16.72 -3.15
C GLY A 226 -24.21 17.05 -1.70
N SER A 227 -25.21 16.32 -1.23
CA SER A 227 -25.81 16.43 0.09
C SER A 227 -26.21 15.04 0.59
N PRO A 228 -26.39 14.86 1.91
CA PRO A 228 -27.12 13.73 2.46
C PRO A 228 -28.48 13.54 1.77
N ALA A 229 -28.82 12.28 1.48
CA ALA A 229 -30.15 11.91 1.01
C ALA A 229 -31.18 11.95 2.15
N ASP A 230 -30.77 11.68 3.40
CA ASP A 230 -31.61 11.91 4.58
C ASP A 230 -31.61 13.40 4.94
N LEU A 231 -32.73 14.07 4.66
CA LEU A 231 -32.92 15.49 4.95
C LEU A 231 -32.92 15.82 6.46
N SER A 232 -32.96 14.82 7.35
CA SER A 232 -32.74 15.06 8.80
C SER A 232 -31.26 15.25 9.16
N LEU A 233 -30.36 14.94 8.21
CA LEU A 233 -28.92 15.13 8.33
C LEU A 233 -28.43 16.40 7.60
N THR A 234 -29.35 17.28 7.19
CA THR A 234 -29.02 18.55 6.54
C THR A 234 -29.44 19.75 7.38
N ASP A 235 -28.80 20.89 7.12
CA ASP A 235 -29.16 22.19 7.69
C ASP A 235 -29.20 23.26 6.59
N ILE A 236 -30.29 24.01 6.49
CA ILE A 236 -30.45 25.04 5.45
C ILE A 236 -29.47 26.20 5.61
N ASP A 237 -29.05 26.46 6.85
CA ASP A 237 -28.08 27.50 7.20
C ASP A 237 -26.67 26.91 7.46
N GLY A 238 -26.47 25.65 7.08
CA GLY A 238 -25.21 24.92 7.27
C GLY A 238 -24.20 25.11 6.15
N ASP A 239 -23.36 24.09 5.96
CA ASP A 239 -22.14 24.19 5.15
C ASP A 239 -22.12 23.30 3.92
N GLN A 240 -21.11 23.48 3.06
CA GLN A 240 -20.89 22.60 1.91
C GLN A 240 -19.65 21.74 2.10
N TYR A 241 -19.75 20.47 1.67
CA TYR A 241 -18.67 19.49 1.77
C TYR A 241 -18.43 18.81 0.43
N ARG A 242 -17.16 18.76 0.03
CA ARG A 242 -16.74 18.06 -1.19
C ARG A 242 -15.78 16.93 -0.85
N LEU A 243 -16.17 15.70 -1.11
CA LEU A 243 -15.27 14.56 -0.99
C LEU A 243 -14.17 14.66 -2.05
N THR A 244 -12.91 14.73 -1.61
CA THR A 244 -11.74 14.88 -2.52
C THR A 244 -10.82 13.67 -2.52
N GLN A 245 -10.93 12.81 -1.52
CA GLN A 245 -10.16 11.57 -1.46
C GLN A 245 -10.90 10.52 -0.63
N TYR A 246 -10.97 9.31 -1.17
CA TYR A 246 -11.41 8.10 -0.50
C TYR A 246 -10.63 6.90 -1.07
N ASP A 247 -10.55 5.81 -0.31
CA ASP A 247 -9.98 4.54 -0.79
C ASP A 247 -11.13 3.60 -1.18
N VAL A 248 -11.00 2.86 -2.28
CA VAL A 248 -11.99 1.88 -2.73
C VAL A 248 -12.23 0.81 -1.65
N GLN A 249 -13.49 0.56 -1.29
CA GLN A 249 -13.90 -0.45 -0.29
C GLN A 249 -14.73 -1.58 -0.90
N ASP A 250 -14.52 -1.86 -2.18
CA ASP A 250 -15.22 -2.91 -2.92
C ASP A 250 -14.43 -4.24 -2.87
N PRO A 251 -15.00 -5.32 -2.29
CA PRO A 251 -14.37 -6.64 -2.29
C PRO A 251 -14.10 -7.20 -3.68
N ASP A 252 -14.80 -6.77 -4.72
CA ASP A 252 -14.61 -7.25 -6.10
C ASP A 252 -13.57 -6.42 -6.87
N TRP A 253 -13.08 -5.32 -6.28
CA TRP A 253 -12.05 -4.50 -6.90
C TRP A 253 -10.68 -5.20 -6.93
N GLN A 254 -10.04 -5.12 -8.10
CA GLN A 254 -8.71 -5.66 -8.34
C GLN A 254 -7.69 -4.53 -8.45
N TYR A 255 -6.86 -4.35 -7.42
CA TYR A 255 -5.80 -3.35 -7.42
C TYR A 255 -4.69 -3.66 -8.45
N TYR A 256 -4.32 -4.94 -8.57
CA TYR A 256 -3.25 -5.39 -9.46
C TYR A 256 -3.82 -5.89 -10.78
N VAL A 257 -3.08 -5.66 -11.87
CA VAL A 257 -3.42 -6.20 -13.20
C VAL A 257 -3.34 -7.73 -13.21
N ASP A 258 -4.25 -8.37 -13.94
CA ASP A 258 -4.39 -9.84 -14.00
C ASP A 258 -3.10 -10.60 -14.33
N ASP A 259 -2.24 -10.02 -15.18
CA ASP A 259 -1.01 -10.66 -15.66
C ASP A 259 0.26 -10.01 -15.09
N LEU A 260 0.19 -9.52 -13.84
CA LEU A 260 1.34 -8.98 -13.14
C LEU A 260 2.51 -9.96 -13.18
N LYS A 261 3.69 -9.47 -13.54
CA LYS A 261 4.90 -10.29 -13.62
C LYS A 261 5.82 -9.99 -12.46
N ALA A 262 6.45 -11.02 -11.91
CA ALA A 262 7.47 -10.88 -10.89
C ALA A 262 8.61 -9.96 -11.39
N PRO A 263 8.97 -8.91 -10.62
CA PRO A 263 10.17 -8.12 -10.88
C PRO A 263 11.42 -9.01 -10.84
N TYR A 264 12.37 -8.74 -11.72
CA TYR A 264 13.65 -9.47 -11.73
C TYR A 264 14.80 -8.63 -12.24
N MET A 265 16.01 -9.11 -11.95
CA MET A 265 17.27 -8.52 -12.37
C MET A 265 18.13 -9.57 -13.08
N HIS A 266 18.70 -9.17 -14.21
CA HIS A 266 19.78 -9.90 -14.88
C HIS A 266 21.13 -9.33 -14.49
N GLU A 267 22.00 -10.17 -13.94
CA GLU A 267 23.37 -9.83 -13.60
C GLU A 267 24.33 -10.52 -14.56
N PHE A 268 25.22 -9.73 -15.15
CA PHE A 268 26.35 -10.18 -15.94
C PHE A 268 27.63 -9.76 -15.23
N VAL A 269 28.55 -10.70 -15.04
CA VAL A 269 29.86 -10.44 -14.47
C VAL A 269 30.92 -10.92 -15.44
N LEU A 270 31.91 -10.08 -15.71
CA LEU A 270 33.13 -10.44 -16.44
C LEU A 270 34.32 -10.13 -15.54
N GLY A 271 35.33 -10.98 -15.52
CA GLY A 271 36.52 -10.73 -14.75
C GLY A 271 37.76 -11.41 -15.30
N VAL A 272 38.91 -10.88 -14.92
CA VAL A 272 40.21 -11.48 -15.15
C VAL A 272 41.00 -11.40 -13.85
N ASP A 273 41.58 -12.52 -13.44
CA ASP A 273 42.53 -12.59 -12.34
C ASP A 273 43.88 -13.07 -12.89
N HIS A 274 44.96 -12.42 -12.45
CA HIS A 274 46.33 -12.81 -12.80
C HIS A 274 47.25 -12.78 -11.57
N GLU A 275 47.97 -13.87 -11.32
CA GLU A 275 49.09 -13.91 -10.37
C GLU A 275 50.31 -13.23 -10.99
N LEU A 276 50.62 -12.02 -10.53
CA LEU A 276 51.76 -11.23 -11.02
C LEU A 276 53.08 -11.65 -10.36
N ALA A 277 53.00 -12.08 -9.11
CA ALA A 277 54.12 -12.60 -8.33
C ALA A 277 53.59 -13.63 -7.33
N LYS A 278 54.49 -14.45 -6.78
CA LYS A 278 54.12 -15.42 -5.75
C LYS A 278 53.37 -14.71 -4.62
N ASP A 279 52.20 -15.25 -4.28
CA ASP A 279 51.32 -14.73 -3.23
C ASP A 279 50.75 -13.32 -3.52
N PHE A 280 50.83 -12.83 -4.77
CA PHE A 280 50.27 -11.55 -5.20
C PHE A 280 49.44 -11.67 -6.50
N ARG A 281 48.12 -11.48 -6.37
CA ARG A 281 47.14 -11.52 -7.47
C ARG A 281 46.56 -10.14 -7.72
N LEU A 282 46.48 -9.74 -8.98
CA LEU A 282 45.68 -8.60 -9.43
C LEU A 282 44.44 -9.10 -10.17
N GLY A 283 43.29 -8.48 -9.92
CA GLY A 283 42.03 -8.83 -10.56
C GLY A 283 41.27 -7.60 -11.02
N PHE A 284 40.59 -7.71 -12.16
CA PHE A 284 39.62 -6.74 -12.64
C PHE A 284 38.27 -7.42 -12.81
N GLN A 285 37.20 -6.74 -12.40
CA GLN A 285 35.84 -7.26 -12.50
C GLN A 285 34.89 -6.15 -12.97
N LEU A 286 34.07 -6.46 -13.98
CA LEU A 286 32.95 -5.66 -14.44
C LEU A 286 31.66 -6.35 -14.03
N ILE A 287 30.72 -5.58 -13.49
CA ILE A 287 29.38 -6.04 -13.13
C ILE A 287 28.37 -5.16 -13.86
N TYR A 288 27.45 -5.78 -14.59
CA TYR A 288 26.37 -5.11 -15.30
C TYR A 288 25.01 -5.70 -14.89
N LYS A 289 24.09 -4.86 -14.47
CA LYS A 289 22.77 -5.27 -13.96
C LYS A 289 21.65 -4.61 -14.77
N VAL A 290 20.64 -5.40 -15.13
CA VAL A 290 19.45 -4.92 -15.85
C VAL A 290 18.20 -5.35 -15.10
N ASN A 291 17.45 -4.40 -14.57
CA ASN A 291 16.17 -4.64 -13.93
C ASN A 291 15.03 -4.69 -14.96
N LYS A 292 14.03 -5.53 -14.71
CA LYS A 292 12.84 -5.74 -15.55
C LYS A 292 11.60 -5.92 -14.68
N ASN A 293 10.46 -5.52 -15.21
CA ASN A 293 9.14 -5.64 -14.55
C ASN A 293 9.11 -4.99 -13.16
N ILE A 294 9.78 -3.84 -12.98
CA ILE A 294 9.65 -3.07 -11.74
C ILE A 294 8.20 -2.57 -11.65
N VAL A 295 7.58 -2.77 -10.49
CA VAL A 295 6.22 -2.36 -10.13
C VAL A 295 6.30 -1.24 -9.11
#